data_AF-A0A013VIK8-F1
#
_entry.id   AF-A0A013VIK8-F1
#
_cell.length_a   1.000
_cell.length_b   1.000
_cell.length_c   1.000
_cell.angle_alpha   90.00
_cell.angle_beta   90.00
_cell.angle_gamma   90.00
#
_symmetry.space_group_name_H-M   'P 1'
#
loop_
_entity.id
_entity.type
_entity.pdbx_description
1 polymer ?
#
loop_
_entity_poly.entity_id
_entity_poly.type
_entity_poly.pdbx_seq_one_letter_code
_entity_poly.pdbx_strand_id
1 'polypeptide(L)'
;MRHDPMLAILADLMRRVDGIASERGHVSVVRLHDEVDQIRHIARAFQLDEVEGLAGTLESALSLHGLGPVVLSYLDLMRDAIATEMPVATIIQTVVRTTPTIPLRA
;
A
#
# COMPACT_ATOMS: atom_id res chain seq x y z
N MET A 1 15.62 -20.44 -13.02
CA MET A 1 15.11 -19.35 -12.17
C MET A 1 13.61 -19.25 -12.40
N ARG A 2 12.79 -19.85 -11.52
CA ARG A 2 11.32 -19.71 -11.60
C ARG A 2 11.01 -18.28 -11.14
N HIS A 3 10.75 -17.38 -12.09
CA HIS A 3 10.08 -16.13 -11.74
C HIS A 3 8.67 -16.52 -11.35
N ASP A 4 8.34 -16.33 -10.08
CA ASP A 4 6.96 -16.47 -9.65
C ASP A 4 6.19 -15.27 -10.22
N PRO A 5 5.20 -15.48 -11.12
CA PRO A 5 4.50 -14.39 -11.78
C PRO A 5 3.80 -13.48 -10.77
N MET A 6 3.40 -14.01 -9.60
CA MET A 6 2.79 -13.21 -8.54
C MET A 6 3.81 -12.24 -7.92
N LEU A 7 5.03 -12.70 -7.65
CA LEU A 7 6.09 -11.84 -7.13
C LEU A 7 6.46 -10.71 -8.10
N ALA A 8 6.42 -10.98 -9.41
CA ALA A 8 6.66 -9.95 -10.42
C ALA A 8 5.59 -8.85 -10.38
N ILE A 9 4.32 -9.23 -10.17
CA ILE A 9 3.20 -8.29 -10.07
C ILE A 9 3.26 -7.48 -8.78
N LEU A 10 3.52 -8.12 -7.64
CA LEU A 10 3.66 -7.42 -6.36
C LEU A 10 4.86 -6.44 -6.38
N ALA A 11 5.97 -6.83 -7.00
CA ALA A 11 7.12 -5.95 -7.19
C ALA A 11 6.81 -4.76 -8.11
N ASP A 12 5.99 -4.97 -9.15
CA ASP A 12 5.53 -3.90 -10.03
C ASP A 12 4.61 -2.91 -9.31
N LEU A 13 3.60 -3.41 -8.59
CA LEU A 13 2.72 -2.61 -7.74
C LEU A 13 3.49 -1.77 -6.73
N MET A 14 4.44 -2.39 -6.02
CA MET A 14 5.27 -1.68 -5.04
C MET A 14 6.13 -0.60 -5.70
N ARG A 15 6.68 -0.85 -6.90
CA ARG A 15 7.43 0.15 -7.65
C ARG A 15 6.56 1.35 -8.04
N ARG A 16 5.31 1.11 -8.44
CA ARG A 16 4.36 2.18 -8.82
C ARG A 16 4.02 3.03 -7.60
N VAL A 17 3.66 2.41 -6.48
CA VAL A 17 3.37 3.12 -5.21
C VAL A 17 4.57 3.94 -4.73
N ASP A 18 5.77 3.37 -4.72
CA ASP A 18 6.99 4.06 -4.31
C ASP A 18 7.35 5.19 -5.27
N GLY A 19 7.15 5.00 -6.58
CA GLY A 19 7.31 6.03 -7.60
C GLY A 19 6.46 7.27 -7.30
N ILE A 20 5.17 7.08 -7.03
CA ILE A 20 4.25 8.17 -6.67
C ILE A 20 4.69 8.86 -5.37
N ALA A 21 5.06 8.08 -4.36
CA ALA A 21 5.50 8.61 -3.07
C ALA A 21 6.81 9.41 -3.18
N SER A 22 7.72 8.97 -4.06
CA SER A 22 9.01 9.63 -4.33
C SER A 22 8.84 10.98 -5.03
N GLU A 23 7.77 11.16 -5.81
CA GLU A 23 7.47 12.42 -6.49
C GLU A 23 6.96 13.54 -5.54
N ARG A 24 6.70 13.23 -4.25
CA ARG A 24 6.46 14.17 -3.13
C ARG A 24 5.63 15.42 -3.46
N GLY A 25 4.56 15.26 -4.25
CA GLY A 25 3.64 16.36 -4.60
C GLY A 25 3.91 17.08 -5.92
N HIS A 26 4.88 16.63 -6.73
CA HIS A 26 5.10 17.15 -8.08
C HIS A 26 4.32 16.39 -9.16
N VAL A 27 3.60 15.34 -8.77
CA VAL A 27 2.70 14.60 -9.67
C VAL A 27 1.44 15.40 -9.94
N SER A 28 1.12 15.60 -11.21
CA SER A 28 -0.18 16.15 -11.63
C SER A 28 -1.32 15.26 -11.17
N VAL A 29 -2.43 15.87 -10.75
CA VAL A 29 -3.68 15.19 -10.32
C VAL A 29 -4.11 14.12 -11.35
N VAL A 30 -4.06 14.45 -12.63
CA VAL A 30 -4.43 13.55 -13.74
C VAL A 30 -3.54 12.29 -13.76
N ARG A 31 -2.23 12.45 -13.59
CA ARG A 31 -1.29 11.34 -13.56
C ARG A 31 -1.48 10.49 -12.30
N LEU A 32 -1.78 11.12 -11.16
CA LEU A 32 -2.08 10.38 -9.94
C LEU A 32 -3.33 9.52 -10.09
N HIS A 33 -4.41 10.06 -10.68
CA HIS A 33 -5.62 9.30 -10.94
C HIS A 33 -5.35 8.09 -11.83
N ASP A 34 -4.58 8.28 -12.91
CA ASP A 34 -4.21 7.19 -13.84
C ASP A 34 -3.41 6.09 -13.12
N GLU A 35 -2.43 6.47 -12.31
CA GLU A 35 -1.62 5.51 -11.53
C GLU A 35 -2.46 4.75 -10.51
N VAL A 36 -3.35 5.43 -9.77
CA VAL A 36 -4.23 4.83 -8.77
C VAL A 36 -5.28 3.92 -9.41
N ASP A 37 -5.87 4.32 -10.54
CA ASP A 37 -6.80 3.47 -11.29
C ASP A 37 -6.12 2.19 -11.77
N GLN A 38 -4.89 2.31 -12.27
CA GLN A 38 -4.15 1.14 -12.71
C GLN A 38 -3.71 0.24 -11.55
N ILE A 39 -3.33 0.80 -10.39
CA ILE A 39 -3.12 0.02 -9.16
C ILE A 39 -4.38 -0.76 -8.79
N ARG A 40 -5.55 -0.11 -8.80
CA ARG A 40 -6.84 -0.77 -8.53
C ARG A 40 -7.14 -1.87 -9.53
N HIS A 41 -6.92 -1.61 -10.82
CA HIS A 41 -7.17 -2.57 -11.89
C HIS A 41 -6.32 -3.84 -11.72
N ILE A 42 -5.02 -3.68 -11.44
CA ILE A 42 -4.12 -4.80 -11.19
C ILE A 42 -4.52 -5.53 -9.91
N ALA A 43 -4.75 -4.81 -8.80
CA ALA A 43 -5.16 -5.42 -7.54
C ALA A 43 -6.40 -6.30 -7.70
N ARG A 44 -7.42 -5.81 -8.42
CA ARG A 44 -8.65 -6.56 -8.71
C ARG A 44 -8.41 -7.78 -9.58
N ALA A 45 -7.52 -7.68 -10.58
CA ALA A 45 -7.18 -8.80 -11.46
C ALA A 45 -6.47 -9.94 -10.72
N PHE A 46 -5.75 -9.63 -9.64
CA PHE A 46 -4.99 -10.59 -8.83
C PHE A 46 -5.63 -10.88 -7.46
N GLN A 47 -6.87 -10.42 -7.22
CA GLN A 47 -7.62 -10.64 -5.97
C GLN A 47 -6.92 -10.09 -4.71
N LEU A 48 -6.21 -8.97 -4.85
CA LEU A 48 -5.58 -8.24 -3.74
C LEU A 48 -6.62 -7.28 -3.12
N ASP A 49 -7.62 -7.84 -2.43
CA ASP A 49 -8.81 -7.12 -1.94
C ASP A 49 -8.46 -5.89 -1.08
N GLU A 50 -7.43 -5.99 -0.23
CA GLU A 50 -6.99 -4.89 0.64
C GLU A 50 -6.39 -3.73 -0.18
N VAL A 51 -5.55 -4.04 -1.16
CA VAL A 51 -4.94 -3.04 -2.06
C VAL A 51 -6.00 -2.40 -2.95
N GLU A 52 -6.96 -3.18 -3.45
CA GLU A 52 -8.09 -2.68 -4.24
C GLU A 52 -8.94 -1.68 -3.43
N GLY A 53 -9.29 -2.04 -2.19
CA GLY A 53 -10.08 -1.20 -1.30
C GLY A 53 -9.38 0.13 -0.95
N LEU A 54 -8.08 0.08 -0.64
CA LEU A 54 -7.27 1.27 -0.42
C LEU A 54 -7.20 2.16 -1.66
N ALA A 55 -7.07 1.57 -2.86
CA ALA A 55 -6.98 2.31 -4.12
C ALA A 55 -8.31 2.99 -4.47
N GLY A 56 -9.44 2.31 -4.30
CA GLY A 56 -10.77 2.90 -4.50
C GLY A 56 -11.07 4.04 -3.51
N THR A 57 -10.61 3.89 -2.26
CA THR A 57 -10.76 4.94 -1.25
C THR A 57 -9.89 6.16 -1.57
N LEU A 58 -8.66 5.93 -2.00
CA LEU A 58 -7.76 7.00 -2.44
C LEU A 58 -8.32 7.74 -3.67
N GLU A 59 -8.81 7.04 -4.68
CA GLU A 59 -9.44 7.65 -5.87
C GLU A 59 -10.64 8.53 -5.50
N SER A 60 -11.48 8.06 -4.57
CA SER A 60 -12.61 8.82 -4.04
C SER A 60 -12.13 10.06 -3.30
N ALA A 61 -11.12 9.92 -2.43
CA ALA A 61 -10.54 11.03 -1.69
C ALA A 61 -9.90 12.09 -2.60
N LEU A 62 -9.21 11.66 -3.68
CA LEU A 62 -8.64 12.54 -4.69
C LEU A 62 -9.70 13.32 -5.46
N SER A 63 -10.80 12.65 -5.81
CA SER A 63 -11.94 13.29 -6.49
C SER A 63 -12.62 14.36 -5.62
N LEU A 64 -12.68 14.16 -4.30
CA LEU A 64 -13.29 15.11 -3.36
C LEU A 64 -12.35 16.23 -2.90
N HIS A 65 -11.10 15.92 -2.56
CA HIS A 65 -10.19 16.82 -1.83
C HIS A 65 -8.91 17.20 -2.62
N GLY A 66 -8.67 16.58 -3.77
CA GLY A 66 -7.46 16.81 -4.57
C GLY A 66 -6.18 16.24 -3.94
N LEU A 67 -5.03 16.81 -4.34
CA LEU A 67 -3.70 16.42 -3.88
C LEU A 67 -3.45 16.91 -2.44
N GLY A 68 -3.97 16.17 -1.47
CA GLY A 68 -3.77 16.44 -0.04
C GLY A 68 -2.65 15.61 0.60
N PRO A 69 -2.23 15.95 1.84
CA PRO A 69 -1.25 15.17 2.61
C PRO A 69 -1.72 13.73 2.90
N VAL A 70 -3.03 13.49 2.85
CA VAL A 70 -3.65 12.16 3.01
C VAL A 70 -3.21 11.16 1.95
N VAL A 71 -2.80 11.63 0.75
CA VAL A 71 -2.33 10.77 -0.34
C VAL A 71 -1.12 9.96 0.10
N LEU A 72 -0.17 10.59 0.80
CA LEU A 72 1.01 9.90 1.30
C LEU A 72 0.66 8.83 2.34
N SER A 73 -0.33 9.09 3.21
CA SER A 73 -0.82 8.10 4.17
C SER A 73 -1.46 6.90 3.48
N TYR A 74 -2.26 7.11 2.44
CA TYR A 74 -2.85 6.01 1.67
C TYR A 74 -1.79 5.21 0.88
N LEU A 75 -0.78 5.88 0.32
CA LEU A 75 0.34 5.21 -0.36
C LEU A 75 1.16 4.36 0.61
N ASP A 76 1.38 4.84 1.83
CA ASP A 76 2.06 4.08 2.89
C ASP A 76 1.25 2.84 3.28
N LEU A 77 -0.07 2.96 3.45
CA LEU A 77 -0.96 1.82 3.71
C LEU A 77 -0.96 0.81 2.56
N MET A 78 -0.98 1.26 1.30
CA MET A 78 -0.89 0.36 0.15
C MET A 78 0.44 -0.39 0.13
N ARG A 79 1.54 0.27 0.51
CA ARG A 79 2.86 -0.36 0.58
C ARG A 79 2.88 -1.49 1.63
N ASP A 80 2.28 -1.26 2.79
CA ASP A 80 2.18 -2.26 3.85
C ASP A 80 1.30 -3.46 3.44
N ALA A 81 0.16 -3.19 2.80
CA ALA A 81 -0.72 -4.22 2.25
C ALA A 81 0.01 -5.08 1.19
N ILE A 82 0.71 -4.46 0.24
CA ILE A 82 1.49 -5.19 -0.78
C ILE A 82 2.61 -6.02 -0.12
N ALA A 83 3.27 -5.50 0.92
CA ALA A 83 4.32 -6.22 1.64
C ALA A 83 3.79 -7.44 2.41
N THR A 84 2.55 -7.38 2.91
CA THR A 84 1.88 -8.50 3.57
C THR A 84 1.54 -9.64 2.60
N GLU A 85 1.17 -9.29 1.37
CA GLU A 85 0.85 -10.25 0.30
C GLU A 85 2.10 -10.91 -0.31
N MET A 86 3.29 -10.34 -0.11
CA MET A 86 4.53 -10.99 -0.52
C MET A 86 4.77 -12.23 0.36
N PRO A 87 4.87 -13.44 -0.22
CA PRO A 87 5.02 -14.67 0.55
C PRO A 87 6.24 -14.56 1.47
N VAL A 88 5.94 -14.65 2.76
CA VAL A 88 6.82 -14.40 3.89
C VAL A 88 7.88 -15.50 4.05
N ALA A 89 8.71 -15.72 3.03
CA ALA A 89 9.97 -16.41 3.24
C ALA A 89 10.96 -15.45 3.94
N THR A 90 10.69 -15.10 5.21
CA THR A 90 11.52 -14.34 6.19
C THR A 90 10.80 -13.12 6.80
N ILE A 91 9.74 -13.32 7.59
CA ILE A 91 9.36 -12.37 8.65
C ILE A 91 8.76 -13.14 9.83
N ILE A 92 9.56 -14.05 10.39
CA ILE A 92 9.41 -14.37 11.81
C ILE A 92 10.08 -13.20 12.54
N GLN A 93 9.41 -12.62 13.53
CA GLN A 93 9.83 -11.49 14.40
C GLN A 93 9.51 -10.13 13.75
N THR A 94 8.53 -9.33 14.17
CA THR A 94 8.55 -8.61 15.46
C THR A 94 7.33 -7.69 15.53
N VAL A 95 6.17 -8.07 16.07
CA VAL A 95 5.24 -7.18 16.83
C VAL A 95 4.26 -8.10 17.58
N VAL A 96 4.74 -8.73 18.65
CA VAL A 96 3.89 -8.99 19.82
C VAL A 96 4.39 -8.00 20.86
N ARG A 97 3.82 -6.79 20.86
CA ARG A 97 4.01 -5.85 21.97
C ARG A 97 3.11 -6.32 23.12
N THR A 98 3.69 -7.12 24.00
CA THR A 98 3.15 -7.36 25.33
C THR A 98 3.04 -6.02 26.07
N THR A 99 1.82 -5.64 26.44
CA THR A 99 1.60 -4.59 27.44
C THR A 99 2.14 -5.09 28.79
N PRO A 100 3.03 -4.35 29.46
CA PRO A 100 3.43 -4.71 30.82
C PRO A 100 2.31 -4.35 31.79
N THR A 101 1.61 -5.37 32.31
CA THR A 101 0.75 -5.24 33.49
C THR A 101 1.63 -4.91 34.69
N ILE A 102 1.55 -3.69 35.20
CA ILE A 102 2.21 -3.25 36.43
C ILE A 102 1.30 -3.65 37.61
N PRO A 103 1.69 -4.59 38.51
CA PRO A 103 1.02 -4.74 39.79
C PRO A 103 1.57 -3.69 40.77
N LEU A 104 0.78 -2.66 41.06
CA LEU A 104 1.07 -1.77 42.18
C LEU A 104 0.64 -2.47 43.48
N ARG A 105 1.63 -2.92 44.26
CA ARG A 105 1.46 -3.46 45.61
C ARG A 105 2.20 -2.55 46.58
N ALA A 106 1.45 -1.88 47.46
CA ALA A 106 1.74 -1.64 48.89
C ALA A 106 0.55 -0.89 49.50
#